data_AF-A0A3M1VZS3-F1
#
_entry.id   AF-A0A3M1VZS3-F1
#
_cell.length_a   1.000
_cell.length_b   1.000
_cell.length_c   1.000
_cell.angle_alpha   90.00
_cell.angle_beta   90.00
_cell.angle_gamma   90.00
#
_symmetry.space_group_name_H-M   'P 1'
#
loop_
_entity.id
_entity.type
_entity.pdbx_description
1 polymer ?
#
loop_
_entity_poly.entity_id
_entity_poly.type
_entity_poly.pdbx_seq_one_letter_code
_entity_poly.pdbx_strand_id
1 'polypeptide(L)'
;MLESGAGPWLTFESPAIPDRWFVHSVFDHRAHRALACVACHAGVSESRRTADVLLPGIQSCRACHSGDGGARTSCVECHEYHQWTRERDLDGPLTFGDLGLEIRPAP
;
A
#
# COMPACT_ATOMS: atom_id res chain seq x y z
N MET A 1 2.62 -14.45 44.40
CA MET A 1 3.42 -15.35 43.56
C MET A 1 2.45 -16.24 42.81
N LEU A 2 2.07 -15.86 41.59
CA LEU A 2 1.31 -16.72 40.69
C LEU A 2 2.34 -17.40 39.81
N GLU A 3 2.42 -18.72 39.91
CA GLU A 3 3.41 -19.53 39.22
C GLU A 3 3.07 -19.59 37.73
N SER A 4 4.03 -19.19 36.90
CA SER A 4 3.97 -19.31 35.44
C SER A 4 4.01 -20.80 35.07
N GLY A 5 2.86 -21.41 34.84
CA GLY A 5 2.74 -22.76 34.30
C GLY A 5 3.23 -22.82 32.86
N ALA A 6 4.41 -23.43 32.65
CA ALA A 6 4.95 -23.74 31.34
C ALA A 6 4.19 -24.94 30.72
N GLY A 7 3.03 -24.68 30.12
CA GLY A 7 2.43 -25.59 29.15
C GLY A 7 3.16 -25.53 27.81
N PRO A 8 3.09 -26.57 26.96
CA PRO A 8 3.68 -26.51 25.62
C PRO A 8 3.02 -25.37 24.83
N TRP A 9 3.82 -24.42 24.37
CA TRP A 9 3.35 -23.36 23.48
C TRP A 9 2.72 -24.00 22.25
N LEU A 10 1.52 -23.55 21.87
CA LEU A 10 0.91 -23.94 20.61
C LEU A 10 1.87 -23.56 19.48
N THR A 11 2.34 -24.55 18.72
CA THR A 11 3.11 -24.33 17.50
C THR A 11 2.12 -23.97 16.39
N PHE A 12 2.17 -22.74 15.90
CA PHE A 12 1.39 -22.31 14.75
C PHE A 12 2.26 -22.39 13.49
N GLU A 13 1.71 -22.93 12.41
CA GLU A 13 2.34 -22.87 11.09
C GLU A 13 2.00 -21.53 10.44
N SER A 14 2.95 -20.96 9.71
CA SER A 14 2.72 -19.71 8.99
C SER A 14 1.68 -19.94 7.88
N PRO A 15 0.63 -19.11 7.78
CA PRO A 15 -0.26 -19.19 6.63
C PRO A 15 0.55 -18.89 5.37
N ALA A 16 0.45 -19.73 4.34
CA ALA A 16 1.16 -19.59 3.07
C ALA A 16 0.57 -18.44 2.21
N ILE A 17 0.47 -17.24 2.78
CA ILE A 17 -0.03 -16.02 2.17
C ILE A 17 1.07 -14.94 2.24
N PRO A 18 1.13 -14.03 1.26
CA PRO A 18 2.10 -12.93 1.30
C PRO A 18 1.74 -11.93 2.40
N ASP A 19 2.76 -11.37 3.05
CA ASP A 19 2.59 -10.30 4.05
C ASP A 19 2.02 -9.00 3.43
N ARG A 20 2.30 -8.75 2.15
CA ARG A 20 1.79 -7.60 1.38
C ARG A 20 1.46 -8.00 -0.05
N TRP A 21 0.21 -7.74 -0.46
CA TRP A 21 -0.27 -8.06 -1.80
C TRP A 21 0.06 -6.97 -2.83
N PHE A 22 -0.13 -5.69 -2.48
CA PHE A 22 0.17 -4.55 -3.35
C PHE A 22 1.50 -3.89 -2.95
N VAL A 23 2.61 -4.53 -3.30
CA VAL A 23 3.97 -4.15 -2.85
C VAL A 23 4.41 -2.75 -3.28
N HIS A 24 3.84 -2.21 -4.35
CA HIS A 24 4.14 -0.87 -4.87
C HIS A 24 2.98 0.11 -4.73
N SER A 25 1.95 -0.26 -3.98
CA SER A 25 0.81 0.63 -3.75
C SER A 25 0.78 1.14 -2.32
N VAL A 26 0.46 2.41 -2.16
CA VAL A 26 0.24 3.04 -0.86
C VAL A 26 -1.24 3.10 -0.55
N PHE A 27 -1.60 2.81 0.71
CA PHE A 27 -2.98 2.91 1.19
C PHE A 27 -2.99 3.17 2.70
N ASP A 28 -3.82 4.12 3.13
CA ASP A 28 -3.99 4.49 4.54
C ASP A 28 -5.45 4.32 4.97
N HIS A 29 -5.73 3.32 5.81
CA HIS A 29 -7.08 3.08 6.36
C HIS A 29 -7.63 4.29 7.14
N ARG A 30 -6.79 5.04 7.85
CA ARG A 30 -7.19 6.21 8.64
C ARG A 30 -7.64 7.36 7.75
N ALA A 31 -6.99 7.56 6.61
CA ALA A 31 -7.42 8.53 5.60
C ALA A 31 -8.83 8.19 5.06
N HIS A 32 -9.17 6.91 5.00
CA HIS A 32 -10.43 6.38 4.47
C HIS A 32 -11.50 6.08 5.54
N ARG A 33 -11.28 6.46 6.80
CA ARG A 33 -12.13 6.11 7.96
C ARG A 33 -13.60 6.54 7.87
N ALA A 34 -13.95 7.43 6.93
CA ALA A 34 -15.33 7.82 6.68
C ALA A 34 -16.13 6.73 5.94
N LEU A 35 -15.46 5.78 5.29
CA LEU A 35 -16.07 4.68 4.57
C LEU A 35 -16.25 3.46 5.47
N ALA A 36 -17.36 2.73 5.27
CA ALA A 36 -17.53 1.41 5.86
C ALA A 36 -16.57 0.41 5.21
N CYS A 37 -16.09 -0.58 5.97
CA CYS A 37 -15.14 -1.60 5.47
C CYS A 37 -15.65 -2.31 4.20
N VAL A 38 -16.96 -2.60 4.17
CA VAL A 38 -17.64 -3.27 3.06
C VAL A 38 -17.66 -2.46 1.76
N ALA A 39 -17.43 -1.15 1.82
CA ALA A 39 -17.37 -0.31 0.62
C ALA A 39 -16.15 -0.66 -0.26
N CYS A 40 -15.08 -1.17 0.33
CA CYS A 40 -13.90 -1.65 -0.38
C CYS A 40 -13.84 -3.19 -0.38
N HIS A 41 -14.11 -3.83 0.75
CA HIS A 41 -13.99 -5.28 0.95
C HIS A 41 -15.36 -5.96 0.80
N ALA A 42 -15.83 -6.11 -0.43
CA ALA A 42 -17.10 -6.78 -0.70
C ALA A 42 -17.11 -8.22 -0.13
N GLY A 43 -18.17 -8.59 0.58
CA GLY A 43 -18.34 -9.93 1.17
C GLY A 43 -17.53 -10.21 2.44
N VAL A 44 -16.87 -9.21 3.02
CA VAL A 44 -16.01 -9.41 4.21
C VAL A 44 -16.78 -9.79 5.47
N SER A 45 -18.05 -9.39 5.58
CA SER A 45 -18.92 -9.79 6.70
C SER A 45 -19.30 -11.27 6.66
N GLU A 46 -19.22 -11.91 5.49
CA GLU A 46 -19.68 -13.27 5.23
C GLU A 46 -18.53 -14.26 5.07
N SER A 47 -17.32 -13.79 4.77
CA SER A 47 -16.16 -14.66 4.57
C SER A 47 -15.78 -15.42 5.83
N ARG A 48 -15.48 -16.71 5.64
CA ARG A 48 -15.03 -17.63 6.70
C ARG A 48 -13.79 -18.41 6.31
N ARG A 49 -13.21 -18.14 5.13
CA ARG A 49 -12.08 -18.90 4.60
C ARG A 49 -10.97 -17.94 4.20
N THR A 50 -9.75 -18.28 4.60
CA THR A 50 -8.54 -17.53 4.21
C THR A 50 -8.33 -17.50 2.69
N ALA A 51 -8.88 -18.48 1.97
CA ALA A 51 -8.83 -18.57 0.52
C ALA A 51 -9.72 -17.56 -0.23
N ASP A 52 -10.67 -16.88 0.44
CA ASP A 52 -11.60 -15.96 -0.25
C ASP A 52 -10.92 -14.66 -0.72
N VAL A 53 -9.74 -14.31 -0.18
CA VAL A 53 -8.89 -13.15 -0.52
C VAL A 53 -9.68 -11.93 -1.03
N LEU A 54 -10.36 -11.25 -0.11
CA LEU A 54 -11.28 -10.14 -0.40
C LEU A 54 -10.58 -8.78 -0.53
N LEU A 55 -9.51 -8.72 -1.34
CA LEU A 55 -8.83 -7.46 -1.63
C LEU A 55 -9.63 -6.64 -2.64
N PRO A 56 -9.78 -5.31 -2.43
CA PRO A 56 -10.44 -4.44 -3.38
C PRO A 56 -9.66 -4.41 -4.71
N GLY A 57 -10.40 -4.33 -5.81
CA GLY A 57 -9.83 -3.99 -7.12
C GLY A 57 -9.63 -2.48 -7.26
N ILE A 58 -8.85 -2.07 -8.26
CA ILE A 58 -8.56 -0.64 -8.55
C ILE A 58 -9.81 0.22 -8.76
N GLN A 59 -10.93 -0.38 -9.14
CA GLN A 59 -12.19 0.32 -9.35
C GLN A 59 -12.74 0.94 -8.05
N SER A 60 -12.54 0.29 -6.90
CA SER A 60 -12.96 0.84 -5.61
C SER A 60 -12.22 2.14 -5.29
N CYS A 61 -10.93 2.23 -5.65
CA CYS A 61 -10.12 3.44 -5.47
C CYS A 61 -10.57 4.55 -6.42
N ARG A 62 -10.75 4.20 -7.70
CA ARG A 62 -11.12 5.13 -8.78
C ARG A 62 -12.54 5.68 -8.67
N ALA A 63 -13.40 5.08 -7.86
CA ALA A 63 -14.73 5.62 -7.57
C ALA A 63 -14.67 7.04 -6.95
N CYS A 64 -13.61 7.33 -6.18
CA CYS A 64 -13.38 8.66 -5.58
C CYS A 64 -12.12 9.34 -6.09
N HIS A 65 -11.06 8.60 -6.40
CA HIS A 65 -9.85 9.11 -7.05
C HIS A 65 -10.07 9.20 -8.56
N SER A 66 -11.02 10.05 -8.95
CA SER A 66 -11.46 10.26 -10.34
C SER A 66 -11.25 11.71 -10.78
N GLY A 67 -11.07 11.91 -12.09
CA GLY A 67 -10.98 13.26 -12.66
C GLY A 67 -12.27 14.07 -12.51
N ASP A 68 -13.37 13.42 -12.13
CA ASP A 68 -14.72 13.99 -12.00
C ASP A 68 -14.96 14.65 -10.63
N GLY A 69 -13.92 14.70 -9.78
CA GLY A 69 -13.95 15.28 -8.44
C GLY A 69 -13.78 14.25 -7.33
N GLY A 70 -13.63 14.74 -6.10
CA GLY A 70 -13.36 13.91 -4.91
C GLY A 70 -11.88 13.98 -4.49
N ALA A 71 -11.19 12.84 -4.53
CA ALA A 71 -9.80 12.73 -4.11
C ALA A 71 -8.84 12.96 -5.29
N ARG A 72 -7.57 13.31 -4.98
CA ARG A 72 -6.54 13.57 -5.98
C ARG A 72 -6.26 12.34 -6.85
N THR A 73 -5.90 12.54 -8.11
CA THR A 73 -5.82 11.47 -9.12
C THR A 73 -4.42 11.20 -9.67
N SER A 74 -3.39 11.83 -9.10
CA SER A 74 -2.02 11.59 -9.57
C SER A 74 -1.60 10.13 -9.38
N CYS A 75 -0.75 9.62 -10.27
CA CYS A 75 -0.25 8.25 -10.20
C CYS A 75 0.37 7.92 -8.83
N VAL A 76 1.03 8.92 -8.22
CA VAL A 76 1.71 8.79 -6.93
C VAL A 76 0.76 8.69 -5.73
N GLU A 77 -0.53 8.97 -5.92
CA GLU A 77 -1.55 8.80 -4.87
C GLU A 77 -1.81 7.31 -4.60
N CYS A 78 -1.58 6.45 -5.60
CA CYS A 78 -1.72 5.01 -5.48
C CYS A 78 -0.38 4.27 -5.53
N HIS A 79 0.58 4.74 -6.32
CA HIS A 79 1.83 4.03 -6.57
C HIS A 79 3.02 4.70 -5.89
N GLU A 80 3.79 3.92 -5.14
CA GLU A 80 5.09 4.36 -4.61
C GLU A 80 6.12 4.33 -5.75
N TYR A 81 6.68 5.50 -6.06
CA TYR A 81 7.79 5.66 -6.98
C TYR A 81 9.04 6.05 -6.21
N HIS A 82 10.21 5.69 -6.76
CA HIS A 82 11.51 5.82 -6.12
C HIS A 82 11.53 5.10 -4.76
N GLN A 83 11.96 3.86 -4.76
CA GLN A 83 12.10 3.10 -3.52
C GLN A 83 13.23 3.71 -2.70
N TRP A 84 12.91 4.62 -1.80
CA TRP A 84 13.88 5.44 -1.05
C TRP A 84 14.90 4.59 -0.28
N THR A 85 14.50 3.40 0.17
CA THR A 85 15.40 2.41 0.81
C THR A 85 16.44 1.80 -0.12
N ARG A 86 16.27 1.99 -1.44
CA ARG A 86 17.18 1.56 -2.51
C ARG A 86 17.65 2.73 -3.36
N GLU A 87 17.46 3.96 -2.89
CA GLU A 87 17.92 5.13 -3.61
C GLU A 87 19.45 5.18 -3.63
N ARG A 88 20.01 5.60 -4.76
CA ARG A 88 21.44 5.93 -4.86
C ARG A 88 21.67 7.19 -4.04
N ASP A 89 22.82 7.32 -3.38
CA ASP A 89 23.19 8.57 -2.72
C ASP A 89 23.10 9.75 -3.72
N LEU A 90 22.24 10.71 -3.40
CA LEU A 90 22.00 11.94 -4.17
C LEU A 90 22.56 13.18 -3.45
N ASP A 91 23.33 12.98 -2.37
CA ASP A 91 23.97 14.09 -1.67
C ASP A 91 24.98 14.80 -2.61
N GLY A 92 24.84 16.12 -2.67
CA GLY A 92 25.40 16.94 -3.73
C GLY A 92 26.90 17.29 -3.59
N PRO A 93 27.44 18.10 -4.53
CA PRO A 93 26.72 18.89 -5.54
C PRO A 93 26.58 18.19 -6.91
N LEU A 94 25.41 17.62 -7.20
CA LEU A 94 25.10 16.99 -8.50
C LEU A 94 24.61 18.03 -9.52
N THR A 95 24.95 17.84 -10.79
CA THR A 95 24.43 18.59 -11.94
C THR A 95 23.31 17.82 -12.64
N PHE A 96 22.55 18.48 -13.54
CA PHE A 96 21.57 17.79 -14.38
C PHE A 96 22.22 16.69 -15.23
N GLY A 97 23.45 16.90 -15.72
CA GLY A 97 24.23 15.89 -16.45
C GLY A 97 24.55 14.66 -15.59
N ASP A 98 24.88 14.83 -14.31
CA ASP A 98 25.16 13.72 -13.37
C ASP A 98 23.91 12.86 -13.09
N LEU A 99 22.73 13.43 -13.32
CA LEU A 99 21.43 12.76 -13.23
C LEU A 99 20.93 12.22 -14.59
N GLY A 100 21.71 12.38 -15.67
CA GLY A 100 21.30 11.98 -17.02
C GLY A 100 20.14 12.80 -17.58
N LEU A 101 19.97 14.03 -17.10
CA LEU A 101 18.94 14.96 -17.52
C LEU A 101 19.55 16.13 -18.30
N GLU A 102 18.81 16.62 -19.28
CA GLU A 102 19.18 17.80 -20.05
C GLU A 102 18.13 18.88 -19.86
N ILE A 103 18.54 20.10 -19.49
CA ILE A 103 17.63 21.23 -19.44
C ILE A 103 17.28 21.61 -20.88
N ARG A 104 16.03 21.38 -21.26
CA ARG A 104 15.50 21.91 -22.52
C ARG A 104 15.10 23.37 -22.30
N PRO A 105 15.64 24.34 -23.06
CA PRO A 105 15.19 25.72 -22.97
C PRO A 105 13.70 25.81 -23.33
N ALA A 106 12.98 26.69 -22.62
CA ALA A 106 11.61 27.04 -23.00
C ALA A 106 11.59 27.62 -24.42
N PRO A 107 10.49 27.43 -25.18
CA PRO A 107 10.33 28.07 -26.49
C PRO A 107 10.37 29.59 -26.39
#